data_AF-A0A7W5UIM2-F1
#
_entry.id   AF-A0A7W5UIM2-F1
#
_cell.length_a   1.000
_cell.length_b   1.000
_cell.length_c   1.000
_cell.angle_alpha   90.00
_cell.angle_beta   90.00
_cell.angle_gamma   90.00
#
_symmetry.space_group_name_H-M   'P 1'
#
loop_
_entity.id
_entity.type
_entity.pdbx_description
1 polymer ?
#
loop_
_entity_poly.entity_id
_entity_poly.type
_entity_poly.pdbx_seq_one_letter_code
_entity_poly.pdbx_strand_id
1 'polypeptide(L)'
;MKRLLSILLLALMSMAVAAQNETDFALHFMKMYAQGTSLTCKTVSPTMMSAMLQSDAINKDKDTESLLRQIRSIRTISNDKSSETQALHEKAETLIKTNKGRYQLYDTFDGKNLYTRKRGETFVEVVLITKQEGHLYIIDLTGRMTEAFIKKITNT
;
A
#
# COMPACT_ATOMS: atom_id res chain seq x y z
N MET A 1 28.55 13.98 -33.66
CA MET A 1 28.26 14.54 -32.32
C MET A 1 26.77 14.80 -32.08
N LYS A 2 26.05 15.49 -32.98
CA LYS A 2 24.60 15.79 -32.80
C LYS A 2 23.70 14.55 -32.67
N ARG A 3 23.96 13.47 -33.43
CA ARG A 3 23.17 12.22 -33.38
C ARG A 3 23.31 11.44 -32.07
N LEU A 4 24.52 11.43 -31.47
CA LEU A 4 24.77 10.80 -30.17
C LEU A 4 24.06 11.53 -29.04
N LEU A 5 24.04 12.87 -29.10
CA LEU A 5 23.33 13.69 -28.13
C LEU A 5 21.81 13.44 -28.19
N SER A 6 21.24 13.31 -29.39
CA SER A 6 19.82 12.99 -29.58
C SER A 6 19.45 11.61 -29.02
N ILE A 7 20.30 10.59 -29.23
CA ILE A 7 20.08 9.24 -28.69
C ILE A 7 20.16 9.25 -27.16
N LEU A 8 21.09 9.99 -26.58
CA LEU A 8 21.21 10.14 -25.12
C LEU A 8 19.97 10.83 -24.52
N LEU A 9 19.46 11.88 -25.17
CA LEU A 9 18.24 12.57 -24.77
C LEU A 9 17.00 11.67 -24.82
N LEU A 10 16.85 10.86 -25.89
CA LEU A 10 15.78 9.88 -26.01
C LEU A 10 15.88 8.78 -24.94
N ALA A 11 17.09 8.30 -24.65
CA ALA A 11 17.33 7.33 -23.58
C ALA A 11 16.97 7.90 -22.20
N LEU A 12 17.38 9.14 -21.88
CA LEU A 12 17.05 9.82 -20.63
C LEU A 12 15.53 10.04 -20.46
N MET A 13 14.82 10.38 -21.55
CA MET A 13 13.36 10.52 -21.54
C MET A 13 12.66 9.18 -21.25
N SER A 14 13.16 8.08 -21.81
CA SER A 14 12.56 6.74 -21.58
C SER A 14 12.72 6.26 -20.13
N MET A 15 13.80 6.61 -19.45
CA MET A 15 13.99 6.29 -18.02
C MET A 15 13.08 7.12 -17.12
N ALA A 16 12.78 8.36 -17.47
CA ALA A 16 11.91 9.23 -16.68
C ALA A 16 10.46 8.72 -16.63
N VAL A 17 9.96 8.12 -17.71
CA VAL A 17 8.60 7.55 -17.77
C VAL A 17 8.47 6.29 -16.90
N ALA A 18 9.54 5.47 -16.82
CA ALA A 18 9.57 4.29 -15.96
C ALA A 18 9.50 4.64 -14.46
N ALA A 19 10.03 5.80 -14.07
CA ALA A 19 9.96 6.29 -12.70
C ALA A 19 8.57 6.87 -12.32
N GLN A 20 7.72 7.21 -13.29
CA GLN A 20 6.42 7.85 -13.04
C GLN A 20 5.29 6.87 -12.70
N ASN A 21 5.43 5.59 -13.03
CA ASN A 21 4.46 4.55 -12.69
C ASN A 21 4.82 3.85 -11.37
N GLU A 22 4.94 4.62 -10.28
CA GLU A 22 5.08 4.03 -8.96
C GLU A 22 3.75 3.38 -8.54
N THR A 23 3.68 2.06 -8.65
CA THR A 23 2.62 1.24 -8.07
C THR A 23 2.75 1.23 -6.54
N ASP A 24 1.63 1.22 -5.82
CA ASP A 24 1.61 0.98 -4.36
C ASP A 24 2.21 -0.39 -3.98
N PHE A 25 2.44 -0.58 -2.69
CA PHE A 25 3.13 -1.73 -2.13
C PHE A 25 2.40 -3.03 -2.45
N ALA A 26 1.08 -3.08 -2.27
CA ALA A 26 0.27 -4.25 -2.53
C ALA A 26 0.39 -4.69 -4.00
N LEU A 27 0.22 -3.77 -4.95
CA LEU A 27 0.38 -4.11 -6.37
C LEU A 27 1.82 -4.54 -6.70
N HIS A 28 2.83 -3.92 -6.09
CA HIS A 28 4.21 -4.32 -6.27
C HIS A 28 4.48 -5.72 -5.72
N PHE A 29 3.98 -6.04 -4.52
CA PHE A 29 4.12 -7.34 -3.88
C PHE A 29 3.44 -8.45 -4.71
N MET A 30 2.22 -8.20 -5.19
CA MET A 30 1.51 -9.13 -6.09
C MET A 30 2.30 -9.37 -7.38
N LYS A 31 2.84 -8.31 -8.00
CA LYS A 31 3.67 -8.45 -9.20
C LYS A 31 4.89 -9.34 -8.97
N MET A 32 5.50 -9.26 -7.79
CA MET A 32 6.73 -10.00 -7.46
C MET A 32 6.46 -11.45 -7.05
N TYR A 33 5.34 -11.73 -6.38
CA TYR A 33 5.18 -13.00 -5.65
C TYR A 33 3.86 -13.74 -5.88
N ALA A 34 2.91 -13.20 -6.66
CA ALA A 34 1.64 -13.88 -6.90
C ALA A 34 1.78 -15.13 -7.80
N GLN A 35 2.70 -15.09 -8.78
CA GLN A 35 2.88 -16.22 -9.67
C GLN A 35 3.40 -17.45 -8.90
N GLY A 36 2.67 -18.55 -8.98
CA GLY A 36 3.02 -19.82 -8.33
C GLY A 36 2.69 -19.89 -6.84
N THR A 37 1.97 -18.91 -6.29
CA THR A 37 1.50 -18.92 -4.90
C THR A 37 -0.02 -18.85 -4.86
N SER A 38 -0.59 -19.01 -3.66
CA SER A 38 -2.02 -18.85 -3.39
C SER A 38 -2.43 -17.42 -3.05
N LEU A 39 -1.61 -16.42 -3.40
CA LEU A 39 -1.91 -15.02 -3.09
C LEU A 39 -3.13 -14.53 -3.87
N THR A 40 -4.04 -13.88 -3.16
CA THR A 40 -5.17 -13.14 -3.73
C THR A 40 -5.11 -11.68 -3.28
N CYS A 41 -5.70 -10.79 -4.07
CA CYS A 41 -5.78 -9.37 -3.74
C CYS A 41 -7.21 -8.86 -3.95
N LYS A 42 -7.84 -8.40 -2.87
CA LYS A 42 -9.14 -7.71 -2.91
C LYS A 42 -8.89 -6.21 -2.93
N THR A 43 -9.57 -5.50 -3.82
CA THR A 43 -9.39 -4.05 -4.00
C THR A 43 -10.71 -3.32 -3.82
N VAL A 44 -10.72 -2.33 -2.92
CA VAL A 44 -11.71 -1.26 -2.91
C VAL A 44 -11.12 -0.09 -3.71
N SER A 45 -11.65 0.13 -4.90
CA SER A 45 -11.16 1.15 -5.83
C SER A 45 -11.60 2.56 -5.41
N PRO A 46 -11.01 3.63 -5.98
CA PRO A 46 -11.46 5.00 -5.72
C PRO A 46 -12.95 5.23 -6.04
N THR A 47 -13.45 4.60 -7.10
CA THR A 47 -14.87 4.66 -7.47
C THR A 47 -15.74 3.98 -6.41
N MET A 48 -15.33 2.81 -5.92
CA MET A 48 -16.03 2.10 -4.85
C MET A 48 -16.01 2.89 -3.54
N MET A 49 -14.85 3.47 -3.17
CA MET A 49 -14.72 4.32 -1.99
C MET A 49 -15.64 5.54 -2.07
N SER A 50 -15.69 6.18 -3.24
CA SER A 50 -16.59 7.32 -3.48
C SER A 50 -18.06 6.92 -3.34
N ALA A 51 -18.45 5.75 -3.87
CA ALA A 51 -19.80 5.23 -3.73
C ALA A 51 -20.14 4.90 -2.27
N MET A 52 -19.20 4.35 -1.49
CA MET A 52 -19.38 4.10 -0.06
C MET A 52 -19.65 5.40 0.71
N LEU A 53 -18.86 6.45 0.46
CA LEU A 53 -19.04 7.76 1.08
C LEU A 53 -20.36 8.45 0.76
N GLN A 54 -21.02 8.08 -0.35
CA GLN A 54 -22.34 8.60 -0.72
C GLN A 54 -23.49 7.82 -0.07
N SER A 55 -23.22 6.69 0.59
CA SER A 55 -24.25 5.86 1.21
C SER A 55 -24.74 6.44 2.55
N ASP A 56 -26.04 6.34 2.80
CA ASP A 56 -26.68 6.85 4.01
C ASP A 56 -26.18 6.19 5.31
N ALA A 57 -25.49 5.05 5.22
CA ALA A 57 -24.90 4.35 6.34
C ALA A 57 -23.68 5.09 6.92
N ILE A 58 -22.87 5.75 6.08
CA ILE A 58 -21.66 6.48 6.51
C ILE A 58 -21.98 7.93 6.88
N ASN A 59 -23.00 8.52 6.25
CA ASN A 59 -23.39 9.92 6.46
C ASN A 59 -23.88 10.25 7.89
N LYS A 60 -24.11 9.24 8.75
CA LYS A 60 -24.58 9.43 10.13
C LYS A 60 -23.45 9.71 11.14
N ASP A 61 -22.20 9.39 10.81
CA ASP A 61 -21.04 9.63 11.67
C ASP A 61 -20.00 10.50 10.94
N LYS A 62 -19.99 11.79 11.27
CA LYS A 62 -19.10 12.79 10.66
C LYS A 62 -17.61 12.51 10.89
N ASP A 63 -17.27 11.86 12.01
CA ASP A 63 -15.88 11.54 12.32
C ASP A 63 -15.39 10.40 11.44
N THR A 64 -16.21 9.37 11.27
CA THR A 64 -15.91 8.25 10.36
C THR A 64 -15.87 8.70 8.91
N GLU A 65 -16.83 9.54 8.48
CA GLU A 65 -16.82 10.12 7.13
C GLU A 65 -15.54 10.91 6.84
N SER A 66 -15.10 11.76 7.79
CA SER A 66 -13.87 12.56 7.67
C SER A 66 -12.60 11.71 7.52
N LEU A 67 -12.53 10.57 8.22
CA LEU A 67 -11.43 9.62 8.07
C LEU A 67 -11.47 8.89 6.73
N LEU A 68 -12.64 8.37 6.34
CA LEU A 68 -12.80 7.63 5.08
C LEU A 68 -12.50 8.50 3.86
N ARG A 69 -12.83 9.80 3.90
CA ARG A 69 -12.49 10.77 2.85
C ARG A 69 -10.98 10.94 2.61
N GLN A 70 -10.14 10.60 3.58
CA GLN A 70 -8.68 10.64 3.43
C GLN A 70 -8.15 9.41 2.67
N ILE A 71 -8.95 8.34 2.58
CA ILE A 71 -8.59 7.09 1.89
C ILE A 71 -9.04 7.19 0.43
N ARG A 72 -8.11 6.93 -0.48
CA ARG A 72 -8.35 6.84 -1.93
C ARG A 72 -8.64 5.40 -2.35
N SER A 73 -7.93 4.43 -1.81
CA SER A 73 -8.16 3.01 -2.12
C SER A 73 -7.67 2.12 -1.00
N ILE A 74 -8.23 0.92 -0.93
CA ILE A 74 -7.81 -0.13 0.01
C ILE A 74 -7.49 -1.37 -0.80
N ARG A 75 -6.36 -2.01 -0.51
CA ARG A 75 -6.03 -3.34 -1.01
C ARG A 75 -5.73 -4.26 0.15
N THR A 76 -6.31 -5.46 0.08
CA THR A 76 -6.06 -6.52 1.04
C THR A 76 -5.51 -7.72 0.30
N ILE A 77 -4.28 -8.09 0.63
CA ILE A 77 -3.65 -9.32 0.13
C ILE A 77 -3.72 -10.37 1.23
N SER A 78 -4.08 -11.59 0.83
CA SER A 78 -4.00 -12.77 1.68
C SER A 78 -3.58 -13.99 0.88
N ASN A 79 -3.19 -15.06 1.55
CA ASN A 79 -2.91 -16.35 0.92
C ASN A 79 -3.85 -17.43 1.43
N ASP A 80 -4.24 -18.36 0.57
CA ASP A 80 -5.18 -19.42 0.95
C ASP A 80 -4.47 -20.64 1.57
N LYS A 81 -3.24 -20.93 1.15
CA LYS A 81 -2.47 -22.08 1.65
C LYS A 81 -1.59 -21.71 2.84
N SER A 82 -1.93 -22.22 4.03
CA SER A 82 -1.20 -21.92 5.26
C SER A 82 0.28 -22.30 5.24
N SER A 83 0.66 -23.32 4.46
CA SER A 83 2.07 -23.73 4.28
C SER A 83 2.95 -22.65 3.63
N GLU A 84 2.36 -21.72 2.88
CA GLU A 84 3.08 -20.62 2.23
C GLU A 84 3.23 -19.38 3.13
N THR A 85 2.41 -19.28 4.17
CA THR A 85 2.21 -18.05 4.98
C THR A 85 3.49 -17.48 5.55
N GLN A 86 4.33 -18.33 6.15
CA GLN A 86 5.57 -17.86 6.79
C GLN A 86 6.52 -17.27 5.76
N ALA A 87 6.76 -17.98 4.65
CA ALA A 87 7.66 -17.53 3.59
C ALA A 87 7.14 -16.26 2.89
N LEU A 88 5.83 -16.15 2.69
CA LEU A 88 5.21 -14.96 2.10
C LEU A 88 5.29 -13.75 3.04
N HIS A 89 5.09 -13.95 4.34
CA HIS A 89 5.26 -12.90 5.34
C HIS A 89 6.69 -12.39 5.38
N GLU A 90 7.68 -13.28 5.39
CA GLU A 90 9.10 -12.90 5.34
C GLU A 90 9.46 -12.14 4.07
N LYS A 91 8.90 -12.54 2.91
CA LYS A 91 9.05 -11.79 1.65
C LYS A 91 8.46 -10.38 1.75
N ALA A 92 7.28 -10.21 2.37
CA ALA A 92 6.64 -8.91 2.53
C ALA A 92 7.48 -7.99 3.43
N GLU A 93 7.91 -8.51 4.58
CA GLU A 93 8.79 -7.82 5.53
C GLU A 93 10.13 -7.45 4.90
N THR A 94 10.73 -8.34 4.11
CA THR A 94 11.98 -8.07 3.42
C THR A 94 11.79 -6.98 2.36
N LEU A 95 10.76 -7.10 1.51
CA LEU A 95 10.50 -6.16 0.43
C LEU A 95 10.31 -4.72 0.96
N ILE A 96 9.52 -4.55 2.02
CA ILE A 96 9.27 -3.23 2.58
C ILE A 96 10.51 -2.65 3.26
N LYS A 97 11.29 -3.49 3.97
CA LYS A 97 12.54 -3.08 4.64
C LYS A 97 13.68 -2.81 3.68
N THR A 98 13.71 -3.40 2.49
CA THR A 98 14.73 -3.08 1.48
C THR A 98 14.45 -1.71 0.85
N ASN A 99 13.21 -1.23 0.87
CA ASN A 99 12.80 0.05 0.29
C ASN A 99 12.67 1.16 1.34
N LYS A 100 13.67 1.30 2.24
CA LYS A 100 13.65 2.27 3.37
C LYS A 100 13.55 3.73 2.97
N GLY A 101 14.00 4.08 1.76
CA GLY A 101 13.86 5.44 1.23
C GLY A 101 12.39 5.81 0.96
N ARG A 102 11.53 4.80 0.78
CA ARG A 102 10.12 4.98 0.45
C ARG A 102 9.19 4.65 1.62
N TYR A 103 9.50 3.60 2.39
CA TYR A 103 8.68 3.16 3.52
C TYR A 103 9.45 3.26 4.82
N GLN A 104 8.79 3.77 5.86
CA GLN A 104 9.32 3.87 7.22
C GLN A 104 8.42 3.08 8.15
N LEU A 105 9.01 2.29 9.05
CA LEU A 105 8.25 1.66 10.13
C LEU A 105 7.69 2.78 11.00
N TYR A 106 6.37 2.80 11.16
CA TYR A 106 5.66 3.77 11.98
C TYR A 106 5.39 3.18 13.38
N ASP A 107 4.92 1.94 13.45
CA ASP A 107 4.64 1.28 14.73
C ASP A 107 4.66 -0.25 14.60
N THR A 108 4.80 -0.94 15.74
CA THR A 108 4.70 -2.39 15.88
C THR A 108 3.83 -2.71 17.09
N PHE A 109 2.72 -3.43 16.87
CA PHE A 109 1.78 -3.80 17.93
C PHE A 109 1.21 -5.20 17.66
N ASP A 110 1.18 -6.07 18.68
CA ASP A 110 0.65 -7.44 18.61
C ASP A 110 1.14 -8.26 17.40
N GLY A 111 2.43 -8.17 17.08
CA GLY A 111 3.00 -8.88 15.93
C GLY A 111 2.58 -8.33 14.56
N LYS A 112 1.93 -7.16 14.52
CA LYS A 112 1.59 -6.42 13.31
C LYS A 112 2.61 -5.29 13.13
N ASN A 113 3.15 -5.14 11.92
CA ASN A 113 4.02 -4.02 11.60
C ASN A 113 3.28 -3.04 10.71
N LEU A 114 3.23 -1.78 11.13
CA LEU A 114 2.64 -0.69 10.37
C LEU A 114 3.75 0.15 9.75
N TYR A 115 3.79 0.18 8.43
CA TYR A 115 4.69 1.02 7.66
C TYR A 115 3.94 2.17 7.02
N THR A 116 4.63 3.28 6.86
CA THR A 116 4.07 4.46 6.22
C THR A 116 5.00 4.96 5.13
N ARG A 117 4.41 5.61 4.14
CA ARG A 117 5.13 6.33 3.09
C ARG A 117 4.60 7.76 3.05
N LYS A 118 5.53 8.70 3.07
CA LYS A 118 5.25 10.14 3.03
C LYS A 118 5.67 10.76 1.70
N ARG A 119 4.97 11.84 1.32
CA ARG A 119 5.43 12.82 0.32
C ARG A 119 5.32 14.20 0.97
N GLY A 120 6.47 14.77 1.34
CA GLY A 120 6.51 15.89 2.28
C GLY A 120 5.89 15.49 3.62
N GLU A 121 4.99 16.32 4.14
CA GLU A 121 4.30 16.09 5.42
C GLU A 121 3.04 15.20 5.29
N THR A 122 2.66 14.80 4.07
CA THR A 122 1.43 14.01 3.85
C THR A 122 1.74 12.52 3.78
N PHE A 123 1.02 11.71 4.55
CA PHE A 123 1.02 10.26 4.37
C PHE A 123 0.23 9.91 3.11
N VAL A 124 0.89 9.26 2.16
CA VAL A 124 0.27 8.89 0.89
C VAL A 124 -0.09 7.42 0.81
N GLU A 125 0.51 6.59 1.67
CA GLU A 125 0.34 5.15 1.68
C GLU A 125 0.68 4.59 3.07
N VAL A 126 -0.14 3.66 3.56
CA VAL A 126 -0.02 3.00 4.86
C VAL A 126 -0.18 1.50 4.65
N VAL A 127 0.79 0.72 5.14
CA VAL A 127 0.87 -0.71 4.91
C VAL A 127 0.94 -1.44 6.25
N LEU A 128 -0.08 -2.23 6.57
CA LEU A 128 -0.06 -3.15 7.69
C LEU A 128 0.33 -4.55 7.19
N ILE A 129 1.35 -5.15 7.79
CA ILE A 129 1.76 -6.53 7.53
C ILE A 129 1.55 -7.34 8.80
N THR A 130 0.81 -8.44 8.70
CA THR A 130 0.54 -9.34 9.82
C THR A 130 0.27 -10.78 9.38
N LYS A 131 0.31 -11.71 10.33
CA LYS A 131 -0.21 -13.06 10.18
C LYS A 131 -1.30 -13.30 11.20
N GLN A 132 -2.42 -13.85 10.77
CA GLN A 132 -3.52 -14.25 11.64
C GLN A 132 -4.12 -15.56 11.15
N GLU A 133 -4.43 -16.47 12.07
CA GLU A 133 -5.13 -17.74 11.79
C GLU A 133 -4.46 -18.58 10.69
N GLY A 134 -3.13 -18.55 10.60
CA GLY A 134 -2.38 -19.29 9.60
C GLY A 134 -2.33 -18.65 8.21
N HIS A 135 -2.78 -17.39 8.06
CA HIS A 135 -2.77 -16.63 6.82
C HIS A 135 -2.00 -15.33 6.96
N LEU A 136 -1.33 -14.91 5.89
CA LEU A 136 -0.76 -13.57 5.72
C LEU A 136 -1.90 -12.59 5.43
N TYR A 137 -1.81 -11.40 6.02
CA TYR A 137 -2.60 -10.25 5.61
C TYR A 137 -1.68 -9.06 5.38
N ILE A 138 -1.79 -8.45 4.20
CA ILE A 138 -1.24 -7.13 3.89
C ILE A 138 -2.41 -6.20 3.62
N ILE A 139 -2.57 -5.18 4.44
CA ILE A 139 -3.58 -4.12 4.24
C ILE A 139 -2.85 -2.87 3.77
N ASP A 140 -3.10 -2.46 2.54
CA ASP A 140 -2.48 -1.30 1.91
C ASP A 140 -3.54 -0.23 1.63
N LEU A 141 -3.42 0.89 2.35
CA LEU A 141 -4.27 2.07 2.21
C LEU A 141 -3.50 3.12 1.43
N THR A 142 -4.05 3.60 0.32
CA THR A 142 -3.52 4.79 -0.38
C THR A 142 -4.46 5.97 -0.15
N GLY A 143 -3.92 7.19 -0.13
CA GLY A 143 -4.74 8.36 0.17
C GLY A 143 -3.94 9.64 0.38
N ARG A 144 -4.58 10.60 1.02
CA ARG A 144 -3.94 11.79 1.59
C ARG A 144 -4.31 11.82 3.06
N MET A 145 -3.51 11.13 3.86
CA MET A 145 -3.79 10.86 5.27
C MET A 145 -2.99 11.82 6.15
N THR A 146 -3.63 12.25 7.23
CA THR A 146 -3.05 13.10 8.26
C THR A 146 -2.45 12.26 9.39
N GLU A 147 -1.61 12.87 10.22
CA GLU A 147 -1.12 12.24 11.46
C GLU A 147 -2.28 11.81 12.38
N ALA A 148 -3.35 12.61 12.44
CA ALA A 148 -4.55 12.29 13.22
C ALA A 148 -5.26 11.02 12.71
N PHE A 149 -5.28 10.81 11.39
CA PHE A 149 -5.78 9.58 10.80
C PHE A 149 -4.95 8.38 11.25
N ILE A 150 -3.61 8.45 11.16
CA ILE A 150 -2.74 7.34 11.55
C ILE A 150 -2.94 6.98 13.03
N LYS A 151 -2.95 7.99 13.91
CA LYS A 151 -3.19 7.78 15.35
C LYS A 151 -4.52 7.11 15.63
N LYS A 152 -5.57 7.43 14.87
CA LYS A 152 -6.91 6.86 15.08
C LYS A 152 -7.00 5.40 14.63
N ILE A 153 -6.21 4.96 13.65
CA ILE A 153 -6.16 3.56 13.22
C ILE A 153 -5.15 2.70 14.00
N THR A 154 -4.23 3.32 14.76
CA THR A 154 -3.28 2.60 15.63
C THR A 154 -3.75 2.51 17.09
N ASN A 155 -4.53 3.47 17.59
CA ASN A 155 -5.04 3.47 18.97
C ASN A 155 -6.33 2.65 19.09
N THR A 156 -6.25 1.33 18.92
CA THR A 156 -7.37 0.41 19.19
C THR A 156 -7.03 -0.52 20.35
#